data_AF-A0A529TQK8-F1
#
_entry.id   AF-A0A529TQK8-F1
#
_cell.length_a   1.000
_cell.length_b   1.000
_cell.length_c   1.000
_cell.angle_alpha   90.00
_cell.angle_beta   90.00
_cell.angle_gamma   90.00
#
_symmetry.space_group_name_H-M   'P 1'
#
loop_
_entity.id
_entity.type
_entity.pdbx_description
1 polymer ?
#
loop_
_entity_poly.entity_id
_entity_poly.type
_entity_poly.pdbx_seq_one_letter_code
_entity_poly.pdbx_strand_id
1 'polypeptide(L)'
;MGVFKAAAVQMRSGTSPERNAADMEILVRQAAGQGATYVQTPEMTGALVRDKEAGAAAFTTEDKDIVVATARRLAKELGIHLHIGSTAIRRADMQV
;
A
#
# COMPACT_ATOMS: atom_id res chain seq x y z
N MET A 1 -7.61 28.75 -7.86
CA MET A 1 -8.04 27.46 -7.27
C MET A 1 -7.33 26.36 -8.02
N GLY A 2 -6.43 25.62 -7.38
CA GLY A 2 -5.68 24.53 -8.01
C GLY A 2 -6.53 23.28 -8.13
N VAL A 3 -6.96 22.95 -9.35
CA VAL A 3 -7.65 21.69 -9.63
C VAL A 3 -6.61 20.57 -9.64
N PHE A 4 -6.90 19.46 -8.97
CA PHE A 4 -6.08 18.25 -9.05
C PHE A 4 -6.97 17.04 -9.31
N LYS A 5 -6.39 15.98 -9.86
CA LYS A 5 -7.08 14.72 -10.09
C LYS A 5 -6.68 13.73 -9.00
N ALA A 6 -7.68 13.23 -8.29
CA ALA A 6 -7.53 12.15 -7.33
C ALA A 6 -8.01 10.82 -7.94
N ALA A 7 -7.41 9.71 -7.52
CA ALA A 7 -7.90 8.37 -7.84
C ALA A 7 -8.02 7.53 -6.56
N ALA A 8 -9.17 6.89 -6.37
CA ALA A 8 -9.33 5.80 -5.41
C ALA A 8 -9.17 4.49 -6.18
N VAL A 9 -8.14 3.70 -5.86
CA VAL A 9 -7.92 2.40 -6.50
C VAL A 9 -8.62 1.31 -5.71
N GLN A 10 -9.31 0.42 -6.42
CA GLN A 10 -9.94 -0.75 -5.83
C GLN A 10 -9.07 -1.99 -6.11
N MET A 11 -8.63 -2.65 -5.05
CA MET A 11 -7.87 -3.89 -5.12
C MET A 11 -8.57 -4.98 -4.29
N ARG A 12 -8.15 -6.23 -4.49
CA ARG A 12 -8.60 -7.37 -3.69
C ARG A 12 -7.42 -7.91 -2.88
N SER A 13 -7.13 -7.26 -1.76
CA SER A 13 -6.04 -7.66 -0.86
C SER A 13 -6.21 -9.11 -0.41
N GLY A 14 -5.20 -9.94 -0.67
CA GLY A 14 -5.09 -11.30 -0.15
C GLY A 14 -4.18 -11.37 1.06
N THR A 15 -3.66 -12.56 1.34
CA THR A 15 -2.73 -12.82 2.46
C THR A 15 -1.25 -12.65 2.11
N SER A 16 -0.89 -12.46 0.84
CA SER A 16 0.51 -12.27 0.41
C SER A 16 0.80 -10.77 0.20
N PRO A 17 1.70 -10.18 1.01
CA PRO A 17 2.17 -8.81 0.82
C PRO A 17 2.80 -8.55 -0.55
N GLU A 18 3.50 -9.53 -1.10
CA GLU A 18 4.16 -9.44 -2.40
C GLU A 18 3.13 -9.32 -3.54
N ARG A 19 2.11 -10.18 -3.51
CA ARG A 19 1.01 -10.13 -4.49
C ARG A 19 0.26 -8.80 -4.40
N ASN A 20 -0.03 -8.35 -3.18
CA ASN A 20 -0.78 -7.12 -2.97
C ASN A 20 0.04 -5.88 -3.37
N ALA A 21 1.36 -5.86 -3.11
CA ALA A 21 2.26 -4.80 -3.57
C ALA A 21 2.32 -4.73 -5.10
N ALA A 22 2.36 -5.88 -5.80
CA ALA A 22 2.32 -5.93 -7.25
C ALA A 22 1.00 -5.41 -7.82
N ASP A 23 -0.14 -5.84 -7.26
CA ASP A 23 -1.47 -5.36 -7.66
C ASP A 23 -1.62 -3.84 -7.41
N MET A 24 -1.13 -3.36 -6.25
CA MET A 24 -1.09 -1.93 -5.91
C MET A 24 -0.28 -1.14 -6.95
N GLU A 25 0.92 -1.62 -7.31
CA GLU A 25 1.78 -0.93 -8.28
C GLU A 25 1.09 -0.76 -9.64
N ILE A 26 0.45 -1.81 -10.16
CA ILE A 26 -0.27 -1.77 -11.43
C ILE A 26 -1.34 -0.68 -11.40
N LEU A 27 -2.18 -0.68 -10.36
CA LEU A 27 -3.31 0.26 -10.23
C LEU A 27 -2.83 1.70 -10.01
N VAL A 28 -1.80 1.90 -9.20
CA VAL A 28 -1.22 3.23 -8.94
C VAL A 28 -0.60 3.81 -10.20
N ARG A 29 0.15 3.02 -10.97
CA ARG A 29 0.72 3.45 -12.26
C ARG A 29 -0.36 3.77 -13.27
N GLN A 30 -1.42 2.96 -13.34
CA GLN A 30 -2.57 3.24 -14.20
C GLN A 30 -3.24 4.58 -13.84
N ALA A 31 -3.45 4.85 -12.55
CA ALA A 31 -4.03 6.10 -12.08
C ALA A 31 -3.14 7.31 -12.40
N ALA A 32 -1.83 7.21 -12.12
CA ALA A 32 -0.86 8.25 -12.44
C ALA A 32 -0.77 8.51 -13.95
N GLY A 33 -0.81 7.46 -14.77
CA GLY A 33 -0.86 7.56 -16.24
C GLY A 33 -2.12 8.26 -16.77
N GLN A 34 -3.20 8.28 -15.98
CA GLN A 34 -4.42 9.06 -16.27
C GLN A 34 -4.37 10.49 -15.69
N GLY A 35 -3.23 10.90 -15.14
CA GLY A 35 -2.99 12.24 -14.61
C GLY A 35 -3.41 12.45 -13.16
N ALA A 36 -3.64 11.37 -12.38
CA ALA A 36 -3.88 11.51 -10.95
C ALA A 36 -2.60 11.93 -10.22
N THR A 37 -2.69 12.99 -9.40
CA THR A 37 -1.57 13.47 -8.55
C THR A 37 -1.75 13.06 -7.08
N TYR A 38 -2.91 12.52 -6.74
CA TYR A 38 -3.19 11.87 -5.46
C TYR A 38 -3.85 10.51 -5.74
N VAL A 39 -3.33 9.43 -5.16
CA VAL A 39 -3.86 8.08 -5.32
C VAL A 39 -4.05 7.46 -3.94
N GLN A 40 -5.22 6.88 -3.68
CA GLN A 40 -5.53 6.21 -2.42
C GLN A 40 -5.85 4.73 -2.61
N THR A 41 -5.20 3.87 -1.84
CA THR A 41 -5.48 2.43 -1.75
C THR A 41 -6.52 2.15 -0.65
N PRO A 42 -7.17 0.96 -0.62
CA PRO A 42 -8.13 0.63 0.43
C PRO A 42 -7.44 0.33 1.78
N GLU A 43 -8.26 0.11 2.81
CA GLU A 43 -7.82 -0.48 4.08
C GLU A 43 -7.17 -1.87 3.83
N MET A 44 -6.20 -2.24 4.68
CA MET A 44 -5.47 -3.50 4.64
C MET A 44 -4.86 -3.77 3.26
N THR A 45 -4.17 -2.76 2.72
CA THR A 45 -3.44 -2.82 1.44
C THR A 45 -2.37 -3.91 1.48
N GLY A 46 -1.69 -4.07 2.63
CA GLY A 46 -0.57 -5.01 2.73
C GLY A 46 -0.98 -6.47 2.77
N ALA A 47 -1.84 -6.86 3.71
CA ALA A 47 -2.42 -8.20 3.76
C ALA A 47 -3.67 -8.21 4.62
N LEU A 48 -4.64 -9.06 4.27
CA LEU A 48 -5.83 -9.31 5.08
C LEU A 48 -5.74 -10.71 5.69
N VAL A 49 -5.21 -10.80 6.91
CA VAL A 49 -5.06 -12.05 7.65
C VAL A 49 -6.03 -12.05 8.84
N ARG A 50 -6.90 -13.07 8.91
CA ARG A 50 -7.88 -13.22 10.00
C ARG A 50 -7.30 -13.95 11.22
N ASP A 51 -6.32 -14.81 10.98
CA ASP A 51 -5.65 -15.60 12.00
C ASP A 51 -4.52 -14.80 12.65
N LYS A 52 -4.53 -14.69 13.97
CA LYS A 52 -3.57 -13.84 14.70
C LYS A 52 -2.15 -14.39 14.65
N GLU A 53 -1.99 -15.72 14.70
CA GLU A 53 -0.67 -16.36 14.63
C GLU A 53 -0.06 -16.21 13.24
N ALA A 54 -0.86 -16.41 12.20
CA ALA A 54 -0.46 -16.17 10.81
C ALA A 54 -0.16 -14.69 10.55
N GLY A 55 -0.92 -13.78 11.16
CA GLY A 55 -0.66 -12.33 11.09
C GLY A 55 0.68 -11.95 11.70
N ALA A 56 1.03 -12.50 12.86
CA ALA A 56 2.32 -12.25 13.50
C ALA A 56 3.52 -12.75 12.67
N ALA A 57 3.34 -13.78 11.85
CA ALA A 57 4.37 -14.27 10.94
C ALA A 57 4.48 -13.43 9.64
N ALA A 58 3.38 -12.85 9.18
CA ALA A 58 3.33 -12.07 7.94
C ALA A 58 3.73 -10.60 8.14
N PHE A 59 3.40 -9.99 9.29
CA PHE A 59 3.67 -8.59 9.55
C PHE A 59 5.10 -8.37 10.03
N THR A 60 5.78 -7.41 9.40
CA THR A 60 7.18 -7.07 9.66
C THR A 60 7.33 -5.61 10.04
N THR A 61 8.54 -5.20 10.39
CA THR A 61 8.85 -3.80 10.72
C THR A 61 8.80 -2.92 9.47
N GLU A 62 8.55 -1.62 9.65
CA GLU A 62 8.36 -0.67 8.54
C GLU A 62 9.51 -0.67 7.52
N ASP A 63 10.75 -0.81 8.00
CA ASP A 63 11.96 -0.85 7.18
C ASP A 63 12.07 -2.08 6.27
N LYS A 64 11.32 -3.15 6.59
CA LYS A 64 11.33 -4.43 5.87
C LYS A 64 10.04 -4.70 5.12
N ASP A 65 9.03 -3.85 5.28
CA ASP A 65 7.72 -4.05 4.68
C ASP A 65 7.72 -3.72 3.18
N ILE A 66 7.34 -4.70 2.36
CA ILE A 66 7.38 -4.56 0.90
C ILE A 66 6.33 -3.59 0.37
N VAL A 67 5.20 -3.41 1.07
CA VAL A 67 4.14 -2.48 0.67
C VAL A 67 4.62 -1.06 0.93
N VAL A 68 5.24 -0.80 2.08
CA VAL A 68 5.87 0.49 2.41
C VAL A 68 7.01 0.80 1.43
N ALA A 69 7.91 -0.16 1.18
CA ALA A 69 9.01 0.03 0.23
C ALA A 69 8.51 0.35 -1.19
N THR A 70 7.50 -0.39 -1.66
CA THR A 70 6.88 -0.17 -2.98
C THR A 70 6.17 1.18 -3.04
N ALA A 71 5.40 1.54 -2.01
CA ALA A 71 4.70 2.82 -1.95
C ALA A 71 5.66 4.01 -1.97
N ARG A 72 6.73 3.95 -1.17
CA ARG A 72 7.79 4.99 -1.14
C ARG A 72 8.45 5.14 -2.50
N ARG A 73 8.79 4.03 -3.16
CA ARG A 73 9.36 4.05 -4.52
C ARG A 73 8.40 4.69 -5.52
N LEU A 74 7.14 4.26 -5.55
CA LEU A 74 6.13 4.76 -6.50
C LEU A 74 5.83 6.24 -6.31
N ALA A 75 5.66 6.69 -5.07
CA ALA A 75 5.42 8.10 -4.78
C ALA A 75 6.56 8.99 -5.31
N LYS A 76 7.82 8.56 -5.08
CA LYS A 76 9.02 9.26 -5.58
C LYS A 76 9.13 9.21 -7.11
N GLU A 77 8.93 8.03 -7.70
CA GLU A 77 9.10 7.79 -9.14
C GLU A 77 8.05 8.52 -9.97
N LEU A 78 6.79 8.53 -9.51
CA LEU A 78 5.66 9.11 -10.24
C LEU A 78 5.40 10.57 -9.87
N GLY A 79 6.02 11.08 -8.81
CA GLY A 79 5.80 12.44 -8.33
C GLY A 79 4.37 12.68 -7.82
N ILE A 80 3.77 11.67 -7.18
CA ILE A 80 2.38 11.72 -6.68
C ILE A 80 2.33 11.60 -5.16
N HIS A 81 1.22 12.03 -4.57
CA HIS A 81 0.85 11.66 -3.21
C HIS A 81 0.17 10.28 -3.23
N LEU A 82 0.79 9.29 -2.60
CA LEU A 82 0.22 7.95 -2.44
C LEU A 82 -0.26 7.75 -1.00
N HIS A 83 -1.57 7.69 -0.82
CA HIS A 83 -2.22 7.43 0.46
C HIS A 83 -2.47 5.93 0.61
N ILE A 84 -1.70 5.28 1.48
CA ILE A 84 -1.92 3.88 1.83
C ILE A 84 -3.06 3.81 2.85
N GLY A 85 -4.20 3.22 2.47
CA GLY A 85 -5.40 3.19 3.33
C GLY A 85 -5.11 2.60 4.70
N SER A 86 -4.46 1.43 4.73
CA SER A 86 -3.68 0.97 5.89
C SER A 86 -2.79 -0.22 5.51
N THR A 87 -1.74 -0.47 6.28
CA THR A 87 -0.97 -1.71 6.26
C THR A 87 -0.53 -2.02 7.68
N ALA A 88 -0.61 -3.28 8.10
CA ALA A 88 -0.22 -3.67 9.44
C ALA A 88 1.30 -3.72 9.54
N ILE A 89 1.87 -2.93 10.45
CA ILE A 89 3.31 -2.83 10.66
C ILE A 89 3.62 -3.27 12.08
N ARG A 90 4.61 -4.15 12.21
CA ARG A 90 5.10 -4.58 13.49
C ARG A 90 5.96 -3.50 14.12
N ARG A 91 5.59 -3.09 15.33
CA ARG A 91 6.33 -2.13 16.14
C ARG A 91 7.55 -2.81 16.78
N ALA A 92 8.56 -2.01 17.11
CA ALA A 92 9.79 -2.49 17.74
C ALA A 92 9.56 -3.12 19.14
N ASP A 93 8.44 -2.80 19.79
CA ASP A 93 7.98 -3.42 21.05
C ASP A 93 7.17 -4.71 20.84
N MET A 94 7.26 -5.31 19.64
CA MET A 94 6.64 -6.57 19.26
C MET A 94 5.10 -6.55 19.18
N GLN A 95 4.48 -5.37 19.30
CA GLN A 95 3.04 -5.17 19.07
C GLN A 95 2.75 -4.82 17.61
N VAL A 96 1.51 -5.01 17.17
CA VAL A 96 0.99 -4.60 15.86
C VAL A 96 -0.06 -3.53 16.10
#